data_AF-A0A7J3J072-F1
#
_entry.id   AF-A0A7J3J072-F1
#
_cell.length_a   1.000
_cell.length_b   1.000
_cell.length_c   1.000
_cell.angle_alpha   90.00
_cell.angle_beta   90.00
_cell.angle_gamma   90.00
#
_symmetry.space_group_name_H-M   'P 1'
#
loop_
_entity.id
_entity.type
_entity.pdbx_description
1 polymer ?
#
loop_
_entity_poly.entity_id
_entity_poly.type
_entity_poly.pdbx_seq_one_letter_code
_entity_poly.pdbx_strand_id
1 'polypeptide(L)'
;MFLVVLDFDSVLVKGEYLPILAKMVGKSEEVEKITRDGIEGKLSWKEGLQKRIELLKGIEYEKFIEAAKLLELRDEAKRFIEALRRLGDVKIGVVSGCFDVVVNPIKEELGLDFAVANRLQFNDGKLVGVEVIVDSNKDEHMERIAKQYGIPLENVIAIGDGANDINMIRKAGLGIGFNPTQALEKHAKVNVYAEKLEEILPVIENFIREKTKQDTIAVEEKRKVLICDPIDPEGIEVLVRNGFEVIIKPEISKEELKKEVSECDVLIVRSRTKVTKEIIDAGRKLKVIARAGAGVDNIDVEYAEKKGIKVICAPEAVSVAVAELTIGLILALARQIPKADRAMKEGRWIKNEIKGWELYGKTLGIIGFGRIGQRVARLAKAFGMRILICDLNNPPAKLLEELKAKAVSLEELLRESDIVTIHVPLTEQTYHMIGRGELQQMKNGAYIINTARGPVIDEEALREALKTGKIAGAALDVYEKEPPNDYSLIKMDNVVCTPHIGAQTEESQRMASLAIAYKIIQAIKHPTEGICDFKCYECAEY
;
A
#
# COMPACT_ATOMS: atom_id res chain seq x y z
N MET A 1 18.75 -11.05 14.60
CA MET A 1 18.53 -11.31 16.04
C MET A 1 17.04 -11.45 16.28
N PHE A 2 16.62 -12.46 17.04
CA PHE A 2 15.21 -12.76 17.34
C PHE A 2 14.95 -12.69 18.84
N LEU A 3 13.69 -12.43 19.21
CA LEU A 3 13.23 -12.47 20.59
C LEU A 3 12.18 -13.56 20.73
N VAL A 4 12.34 -14.46 21.70
CA VAL A 4 11.33 -15.45 22.09
C VAL A 4 10.80 -15.06 23.47
N VAL A 5 9.50 -14.80 23.56
CA VAL A 5 8.79 -14.50 24.79
C VAL A 5 7.81 -15.63 25.09
N LEU A 6 7.96 -16.23 26.26
CA LEU A 6 7.16 -17.36 26.71
C LEU A 6 6.22 -16.92 27.83
N ASP A 7 4.99 -17.43 27.82
CA ASP A 7 4.28 -17.60 29.08
C ASP A 7 4.98 -18.66 29.94
N PHE A 8 4.74 -18.60 31.24
CA PHE A 8 5.39 -19.48 32.21
C PHE A 8 4.49 -20.65 32.59
N ASP A 9 3.27 -20.34 33.02
CA ASP A 9 2.29 -21.32 33.47
C ASP A 9 1.85 -22.15 32.25
N SER A 10 1.64 -23.46 32.44
CA SER A 10 1.29 -24.43 31.38
C SER A 10 2.31 -24.63 30.25
N VAL A 11 3.17 -23.66 29.95
CA VAL A 11 4.19 -23.71 28.90
C VAL A 11 5.51 -24.28 29.42
N LEU A 12 6.05 -23.75 30.53
CA LEU A 12 7.33 -24.22 31.09
C LEU A 12 7.15 -25.15 32.28
N VAL A 13 6.11 -24.94 33.09
CA VAL A 13 5.81 -25.72 34.29
C VAL A 13 4.50 -26.48 34.17
N LYS A 14 4.37 -27.57 34.93
CA LYS A 14 3.13 -28.35 35.07
C LYS A 14 2.36 -27.84 36.30
N GLY A 15 1.18 -27.27 36.07
CA GLY A 15 0.28 -26.80 37.13
C GLY A 15 0.46 -25.31 37.47
N GLU A 16 -0.38 -24.84 38.38
CA GLU A 16 -0.40 -23.45 38.85
C GLU A 16 0.18 -23.34 40.27
N TYR A 17 0.95 -22.28 40.51
CA TYR A 17 1.62 -22.07 41.78
C TYR A 17 0.67 -21.81 42.98
N LEU A 18 -0.34 -20.96 42.81
CA LEU A 18 -1.24 -20.58 43.92
C LEU A 18 -2.06 -21.75 44.47
N PRO A 19 -2.63 -22.66 43.65
CA PRO A 19 -3.28 -23.87 44.15
C PRO A 19 -2.37 -24.79 44.97
N ILE A 20 -1.10 -24.94 44.59
CA ILE A 20 -0.11 -25.73 45.35
C ILE A 20 0.08 -25.12 46.74
N LEU A 21 0.36 -23.81 46.79
CA LEU A 21 0.53 -23.09 48.05
C LEU A 21 -0.73 -23.16 48.91
N ALA A 22 -1.91 -22.93 48.32
CA ALA A 22 -3.19 -22.98 49.00
C ALA A 22 -3.44 -24.34 49.67
N LYS A 23 -3.07 -25.43 49.00
CA LYS A 23 -3.16 -26.79 49.56
C LYS A 23 -2.27 -26.98 50.78
N MET A 24 -1.04 -26.46 50.73
CA MET A 24 -0.09 -26.58 51.84
C MET A 24 -0.55 -25.85 53.11
N VAL A 25 -1.33 -24.79 52.96
CA VAL A 25 -1.79 -23.93 54.06
C VAL A 25 -3.27 -24.11 54.41
N GLY A 26 -3.93 -25.13 53.84
CA GLY A 26 -5.33 -25.45 54.14
C GLY A 26 -6.34 -24.43 53.61
N LYS A 27 -6.04 -23.80 52.47
CA LYS A 27 -6.85 -22.76 51.81
C LYS A 27 -7.30 -23.11 50.39
N SER A 28 -7.23 -24.40 50.02
CA SER A 28 -7.57 -24.88 48.66
C SER A 28 -8.98 -24.49 48.24
N GLU A 29 -9.98 -24.74 49.10
CA GLU A 29 -11.39 -24.50 48.75
C GLU A 29 -11.66 -23.02 48.47
N GLU A 30 -11.12 -22.12 49.28
CA GLU A 30 -11.32 -20.68 49.10
C GLU A 30 -10.60 -20.15 47.85
N VAL A 31 -9.39 -20.63 47.56
CA VAL A 31 -8.63 -20.23 46.37
C VAL A 31 -9.27 -20.78 45.09
N GLU A 32 -9.71 -22.05 45.09
CA GLU A 32 -10.42 -22.66 43.97
C GLU A 32 -11.73 -21.95 43.66
N LYS A 33 -12.46 -21.51 44.69
CA LYS A 33 -13.67 -20.70 44.52
C LYS A 33 -13.38 -19.39 43.80
N ILE A 34 -12.34 -18.66 44.20
CA ILE A 34 -11.97 -17.39 43.55
C ILE A 34 -11.50 -17.62 42.11
N THR A 35 -10.72 -18.67 41.86
CA THR A 35 -10.28 -19.03 40.51
C THR A 35 -11.49 -19.34 39.61
N ARG A 36 -12.48 -20.08 40.12
CA ARG A 36 -13.73 -20.37 39.41
C ARG A 36 -14.55 -19.11 39.12
N ASP A 37 -14.69 -18.22 40.10
CA ASP A 37 -15.37 -16.93 39.92
C ASP A 37 -14.65 -16.06 38.85
N GLY A 38 -13.32 -16.15 38.75
CA GLY A 38 -12.55 -15.52 37.67
C GLY A 38 -12.82 -16.13 36.30
N ILE A 39 -12.83 -17.46 36.18
CA ILE A 39 -13.14 -18.18 34.93
C ILE A 39 -14.58 -17.89 34.46
N GLU A 40 -15.53 -17.81 35.39
CA GLU A 40 -16.93 -17.49 35.10
C GLU A 40 -17.18 -15.99 34.81
N GLY A 41 -16.12 -15.16 34.82
CA GLY A 41 -16.20 -13.73 34.53
C GLY A 41 -16.84 -12.89 35.63
N LYS A 42 -17.01 -13.44 36.84
CA LYS A 42 -17.54 -12.73 38.01
C LYS A 42 -16.50 -11.82 38.68
N LEU A 43 -15.22 -12.03 38.39
CA LEU A 43 -14.10 -11.23 38.88
C LEU A 43 -13.13 -10.95 37.73
N SER A 44 -12.60 -9.73 37.65
CA SER A 44 -11.45 -9.49 36.80
C SER A 44 -10.23 -10.26 37.30
N TRP A 45 -9.27 -10.51 36.41
CA TRP A 45 -8.04 -11.22 36.78
C TRP A 45 -7.30 -10.55 37.94
N LYS A 46 -7.20 -9.21 37.91
CA LYS A 46 -6.56 -8.41 38.96
C LYS A 46 -7.27 -8.51 40.30
N GLU A 47 -8.60 -8.42 40.32
CA GLU A 47 -9.40 -8.60 41.54
C GLU A 47 -9.29 -10.03 42.07
N GLY A 48 -9.31 -11.02 41.19
CA GLY A 48 -9.14 -12.43 41.56
C GLY A 48 -7.75 -12.71 42.16
N LEU A 49 -6.69 -12.13 41.60
CA LEU A 49 -5.34 -12.21 42.17
C LEU A 49 -5.28 -11.56 43.56
N GLN A 50 -5.78 -10.33 43.70
CA GLN A 50 -5.77 -9.61 44.98
C GLN A 50 -6.54 -10.38 46.07
N LYS A 51 -7.71 -10.93 45.76
CA LYS A 51 -8.48 -11.74 46.71
C LYS A 51 -7.78 -13.03 47.12
N ARG A 52 -7.10 -13.71 46.19
CA ARG A 52 -6.29 -14.89 46.51
C ARG A 52 -5.12 -14.54 47.42
N ILE A 53 -4.44 -13.42 47.16
CA ILE A 53 -3.34 -12.92 48.01
C ILE A 53 -3.86 -12.50 49.39
N GLU A 54 -5.05 -11.91 49.48
CA GLU A 54 -5.67 -11.54 50.76
C GLU A 54 -5.89 -12.77 51.66
N LEU A 55 -6.36 -13.89 51.11
CA LEU A 55 -6.54 -15.14 51.83
C LEU A 55 -5.23 -15.76 52.34
N LEU A 56 -4.12 -15.41 51.68
CA LEU A 56 -2.80 -15.94 51.96
C LEU A 56 -1.97 -14.99 52.86
N LYS A 57 -2.51 -13.83 53.25
CA LYS A 57 -1.81 -12.88 54.14
C LYS A 57 -1.42 -13.54 55.46
N GLY A 58 -0.24 -13.17 55.94
CA GLY A 58 0.32 -13.68 57.20
C GLY A 58 1.05 -15.02 57.08
N ILE A 59 1.02 -15.68 55.91
CA ILE A 59 1.82 -16.88 55.65
C ILE A 59 3.31 -16.50 55.58
N GLU A 60 4.14 -17.32 56.22
CA GLU A 60 5.60 -17.18 56.27
C GLU A 60 6.23 -17.40 54.89
N TYR A 61 7.24 -16.59 54.55
CA TYR A 61 7.99 -16.63 53.29
C TYR A 61 8.51 -18.02 52.94
N GLU A 62 8.94 -18.79 53.92
CA GLU A 62 9.45 -20.16 53.74
C GLU A 62 8.42 -21.07 53.07
N LYS A 63 7.12 -20.89 53.35
CA LYS A 63 6.05 -21.68 52.73
C LYS A 63 5.90 -21.39 51.23
N PHE A 64 6.17 -20.16 50.80
CA PHE A 64 6.19 -19.79 49.38
C PHE A 64 7.37 -20.48 48.68
N ILE A 65 8.54 -20.51 49.32
CA ILE A 65 9.71 -21.22 48.79
C ILE A 65 9.48 -22.73 48.72
N GLU A 66 8.90 -23.33 49.76
CA GLU A 66 8.54 -24.75 49.77
C GLU A 66 7.53 -25.07 48.64
N ALA A 67 6.50 -24.24 48.45
CA ALA A 67 5.53 -24.41 47.37
C ALA A 67 6.17 -24.29 45.98
N ALA A 68 7.11 -23.35 45.81
CA ALA A 68 7.80 -23.16 44.53
C ALA A 68 8.62 -24.40 44.14
N LYS A 69 9.21 -25.10 45.10
CA LYS A 69 9.95 -26.36 44.88
C LYS A 69 9.07 -27.54 44.47
N LEU A 70 7.77 -27.47 44.75
CA LEU A 70 6.80 -28.50 44.34
C LEU A 70 6.26 -28.26 42.92
N LEU A 71 6.57 -27.12 42.31
CA LEU A 71 6.17 -26.82 40.94
C LEU A 71 7.08 -27.60 39.98
N GLU A 72 6.50 -28.54 39.25
CA GLU A 72 7.26 -29.40 38.34
C GLU A 72 7.58 -28.67 37.04
N LEU A 73 8.87 -28.46 36.77
CA LEU A 73 9.35 -28.03 35.46
C LEU A 73 9.11 -29.15 34.44
N ARG A 74 8.71 -28.80 33.21
CA ARG A 74 8.61 -29.80 32.13
C ARG A 74 9.98 -30.38 31.80
N ASP A 75 10.06 -31.71 31.68
CA ASP A 75 11.30 -32.46 31.42
C ASP A 75 12.02 -32.04 30.12
N GLU A 76 11.26 -31.45 29.20
CA GLU A 76 11.72 -30.97 27.90
C GLU A 76 12.07 -29.48 27.89
N ALA A 77 11.71 -28.71 28.93
CA ALA A 77 11.88 -27.25 28.94
C ALA A 77 13.35 -26.86 28.71
N LYS A 78 14.28 -27.51 29.41
CA LYS A 78 15.72 -27.26 29.24
C LYS A 78 16.21 -27.56 27.83
N ARG A 79 15.81 -28.71 27.27
CA ARG A 79 16.17 -29.11 25.91
C ARG A 79 15.59 -28.16 24.86
N PHE A 80 14.36 -27.70 25.06
CA PHE A 80 13.72 -26.70 24.23
C PHE A 80 14.49 -25.37 24.24
N ILE A 81 14.85 -24.84 25.41
CA ILE A 81 15.65 -23.61 25.52
C ILE A 81 17.03 -23.79 24.86
N GLU A 82 17.69 -24.92 25.08
CA GLU A 82 18.98 -25.23 24.44
C GLU A 82 18.85 -25.31 22.90
N ALA A 83 17.75 -25.90 22.40
CA ALA A 83 17.47 -25.96 20.97
C ALA A 83 17.24 -24.56 20.38
N LEU A 84 16.45 -23.72 21.04
CA LEU A 84 16.24 -22.32 20.63
C LEU A 84 17.56 -21.54 20.55
N ARG A 85 18.48 -21.75 21.52
CA ARG A 85 19.81 -21.13 21.49
C ARG A 85 20.68 -21.60 20.32
N ARG A 86 20.46 -22.80 19.79
CA ARG A 86 21.18 -23.31 18.60
C ARG A 86 20.69 -22.69 17.29
N LEU A 87 19.53 -22.01 17.29
CA LEU A 87 18.96 -21.37 16.10
C LEU A 87 19.65 -20.05 15.74
N GLY A 88 20.62 -19.60 16.54
CA GLY A 88 21.45 -18.43 16.29
C GLY A 88 21.31 -17.37 17.37
N ASP A 89 21.35 -16.10 16.95
CA ASP A 89 21.26 -14.96 17.87
C ASP A 89 19.81 -14.72 18.32
N VAL A 90 19.42 -15.41 19.40
CA VAL A 90 18.08 -15.40 19.98
C VAL A 90 18.15 -14.99 21.46
N LYS A 91 17.33 -14.01 21.85
CA LYS A 91 17.05 -13.67 23.23
C LYS A 91 15.80 -14.38 23.71
N ILE A 92 15.86 -15.01 24.87
CA ILE A 92 14.79 -15.86 25.37
C ILE A 92 14.40 -15.42 26.78
N GLY A 93 13.12 -15.28 27.05
CA GLY A 93 12.66 -14.99 28.40
C GLY A 93 11.16 -15.14 28.57
N VAL A 94 10.71 -14.83 29.79
CA VAL A 94 9.32 -15.05 30.22
C VAL A 94 8.66 -13.74 30.63
N VAL A 95 7.38 -13.62 30.30
CA VAL A 95 6.49 -12.56 30.80
C VAL A 95 5.25 -13.25 31.37
N SER A 96 5.16 -13.32 32.69
CA SER A 96 4.16 -14.16 33.37
C SER A 96 3.40 -13.42 34.46
N GLY A 97 2.13 -13.79 34.63
CA GLY A 97 1.31 -13.37 35.77
C GLY A 97 1.66 -14.06 37.09
N CYS A 98 2.60 -15.01 37.08
CA CYS A 98 3.14 -15.67 38.27
C CYS A 98 4.06 -14.71 39.06
N PHE A 99 4.82 -15.23 40.04
CA PHE A 99 5.60 -14.42 40.97
C PHE A 99 7.11 -14.57 40.79
N ASP A 100 7.84 -13.50 41.04
CA ASP A 100 9.31 -13.46 40.94
C ASP A 100 10.02 -14.51 41.80
N VAL A 101 9.47 -14.82 42.99
CA VAL A 101 9.97 -15.89 43.87
C VAL A 101 9.93 -17.29 43.22
N VAL A 102 9.08 -17.49 42.21
CA VAL A 102 8.94 -18.76 41.46
C VAL A 102 9.67 -18.67 40.12
N VAL A 103 9.51 -17.57 39.41
CA VAL A 103 10.00 -17.41 38.05
C VAL A 103 11.52 -17.20 38.00
N ASN A 104 12.11 -16.50 38.97
CA ASN A 104 13.55 -16.20 38.96
C ASN A 104 14.43 -17.46 39.12
N PRO A 105 14.16 -18.39 40.06
CA PRO A 105 14.91 -19.64 40.15
C PRO A 105 14.89 -20.44 38.85
N ILE A 106 13.73 -20.53 38.20
CA ILE A 106 13.60 -21.25 36.92
C ILE A 106 14.30 -20.50 35.78
N LYS A 107 14.28 -19.16 35.78
CA LYS A 107 15.10 -18.36 34.85
C LYS A 107 16.58 -18.69 35.00
N GLU A 108 17.09 -18.83 36.22
CA GLU A 108 18.49 -19.20 36.46
C GLU A 108 18.77 -20.64 36.02
N GLU A 109 17.88 -21.59 36.35
CA GLU A 109 18.01 -23.00 35.99
C GLU A 109 18.00 -23.25 34.47
N LEU A 110 17.11 -22.55 33.74
CA LEU A 110 17.00 -22.62 32.28
C LEU A 110 17.96 -21.68 31.55
N GLY A 111 18.62 -20.78 32.27
CA GLY A 111 19.48 -19.74 31.71
C GLY A 111 18.73 -18.79 30.78
N LEU A 112 17.57 -18.26 31.18
CA LEU A 112 16.81 -17.26 30.40
C LEU A 112 17.46 -15.87 30.48
N ASP A 113 17.41 -15.11 29.39
CA ASP A 113 17.98 -13.75 29.30
C ASP A 113 17.20 -12.74 30.17
N PHE A 114 15.88 -12.91 30.31
CA PHE A 114 15.03 -12.03 31.10
C PHE A 114 13.82 -12.77 31.70
N ALA A 115 13.25 -12.19 32.76
CA ALA A 115 11.98 -12.60 33.35
C ALA A 115 11.22 -11.37 33.86
N VAL A 116 9.92 -11.32 33.60
CA VAL A 116 9.01 -10.32 34.16
C VAL A 116 7.87 -11.07 34.83
N ALA A 117 7.66 -10.80 36.13
CA ALA A 117 6.67 -11.46 36.96
C ALA A 117 6.14 -10.49 38.02
N ASN A 118 5.01 -10.83 38.64
CA ASN A 118 4.47 -10.10 39.78
C ASN A 118 5.37 -10.26 41.01
N ARG A 119 5.27 -9.33 41.96
CA ARG A 119 6.12 -9.35 43.17
C ARG A 119 5.28 -9.46 44.42
N LEU A 120 5.54 -10.49 45.22
CA LEU A 120 4.95 -10.62 46.55
C LEU A 120 5.66 -9.67 47.53
N GLN A 121 4.89 -9.05 48.42
CA GLN A 121 5.39 -8.13 49.42
C GLN A 121 5.35 -8.79 50.80
N PHE A 122 6.46 -8.76 51.52
CA PHE A 122 6.61 -9.35 52.84
C PHE A 122 6.99 -8.28 53.87
N ASN A 123 6.45 -8.40 55.08
CA ASN A 123 6.87 -7.65 56.26
C ASN A 123 7.13 -8.61 57.40
N ASP A 124 8.29 -8.52 58.06
CA ASP A 124 8.73 -9.45 59.10
C ASP A 124 8.58 -10.94 58.70
N GLY A 125 8.94 -11.27 57.46
CA GLY A 125 8.86 -12.64 56.92
C GLY A 125 7.45 -13.08 56.48
N LYS A 126 6.42 -12.26 56.70
CA LYS A 126 5.02 -12.61 56.41
C LYS A 126 4.45 -11.88 55.21
N LEU A 127 3.65 -12.57 54.42
CA LEU A 127 2.98 -11.96 53.26
C LEU A 127 2.04 -10.82 53.71
N VAL A 128 2.23 -9.63 53.13
CA VAL A 128 1.37 -8.46 53.35
C VAL A 128 0.65 -7.99 52.09
N GLY A 129 1.09 -8.39 50.89
CA GLY A 129 0.46 -7.96 49.65
C GLY A 129 1.16 -8.43 48.38
N VAL A 130 0.76 -7.85 47.25
CA VAL A 130 1.32 -8.11 45.92
C VAL A 130 1.41 -6.81 45.12
N GLU A 131 2.55 -6.59 44.48
CA GLU A 131 2.73 -5.61 43.41
C GLU A 131 2.40 -6.29 42.08
N VAL A 132 1.32 -5.83 41.43
CA VAL A 132 0.89 -6.35 40.13
C VAL A 132 1.64 -5.62 39.03
N ILE A 133 2.63 -6.30 38.46
CA ILE A 133 3.49 -5.86 37.36
C ILE A 133 2.92 -6.37 36.03
N VAL A 134 2.55 -7.65 35.99
CA VAL A 134 2.04 -8.34 34.79
C VAL A 134 0.57 -8.71 34.99
N ASP A 135 -0.29 -8.16 34.14
CA ASP A 135 -1.72 -8.48 34.02
C ASP A 135 -2.13 -8.72 32.55
N SER A 136 -3.04 -7.91 31.98
CA SER A 136 -3.37 -7.88 30.56
C SER A 136 -2.33 -7.17 29.68
N ASN A 137 -1.31 -6.55 30.30
CA ASN A 137 -0.25 -5.74 29.68
C ASN A 137 0.99 -6.54 29.24
N LYS A 138 0.90 -7.87 29.06
CA LYS A 138 2.05 -8.71 28.66
C LYS A 138 2.72 -8.22 27.36
N ASP A 139 1.91 -7.69 26.44
CA ASP A 139 2.37 -7.11 25.20
C ASP A 139 3.24 -5.85 25.39
N GLU A 140 2.90 -4.97 26.33
CA GLU A 140 3.70 -3.78 26.62
C GLU A 140 5.09 -4.16 27.16
N HIS A 141 5.15 -5.21 28.00
CA HIS A 141 6.42 -5.75 28.48
C HIS A 141 7.25 -6.36 27.35
N MET A 142 6.63 -7.17 26.49
CA MET A 142 7.27 -7.71 25.30
C MET A 142 7.85 -6.60 24.40
N GLU A 143 7.07 -5.56 24.10
CA GLU A 143 7.50 -4.43 23.29
C GLU A 143 8.69 -3.69 23.90
N ARG A 144 8.65 -3.43 25.22
CA ARG A 144 9.74 -2.78 25.93
C ARG A 144 11.02 -3.60 25.88
N ILE A 145 10.92 -4.93 26.03
CA ILE A 145 12.05 -5.85 25.96
C ILE A 145 12.60 -5.91 24.53
N ALA A 146 11.74 -6.03 23.51
CA ALA A 146 12.14 -6.00 22.12
C ALA A 146 12.92 -4.72 21.79
N LYS A 147 12.40 -3.57 22.23
CA LYS A 147 13.07 -2.26 22.10
C LYS A 147 14.41 -2.21 22.82
N GLN A 148 14.50 -2.75 24.04
CA GLN A 148 15.75 -2.78 24.82
C GLN A 148 16.85 -3.57 24.10
N TYR A 149 16.49 -4.68 23.44
CA TYR A 149 17.44 -5.47 22.66
C TYR A 149 17.59 -4.97 21.22
N GLY A 150 16.87 -3.94 20.77
CA GLY A 150 16.92 -3.46 19.39
C GLY A 150 16.35 -4.45 18.37
N ILE A 151 15.37 -5.26 18.78
CA ILE A 151 14.73 -6.29 17.95
C ILE A 151 13.37 -5.74 17.47
N PRO A 152 13.10 -5.72 16.15
CA PRO A 152 11.79 -5.28 15.63
C PRO A 152 10.71 -6.31 15.98
N LEU A 153 9.46 -5.84 16.15
CA LEU A 153 8.34 -6.71 16.56
C LEU A 153 8.07 -7.83 15.55
N GLU A 154 8.34 -7.63 14.26
CA GLU A 154 8.24 -8.70 13.26
C GLU A 154 9.23 -9.86 13.44
N ASN A 155 10.25 -9.69 14.28
CA ASN A 155 11.24 -10.72 14.64
C ASN A 155 11.01 -11.26 16.07
N VAL A 156 9.86 -10.94 16.68
CA VAL A 156 9.45 -11.45 17.98
C VAL A 156 8.57 -12.69 17.78
N ILE A 157 8.84 -13.72 18.56
CA ILE A 157 8.09 -14.95 18.67
C ILE A 157 7.47 -14.99 20.06
N ALA A 158 6.15 -15.03 20.15
CA ALA A 158 5.42 -15.14 21.41
C ALA A 158 4.76 -16.51 21.52
N ILE A 159 4.84 -17.15 22.68
CA ILE A 159 4.24 -18.47 22.97
C ILE A 159 3.39 -18.36 24.22
N GLY A 160 2.14 -18.80 24.15
CA GLY A 160 1.21 -18.81 25.29
C GLY A 160 0.04 -19.75 25.07
N ASP A 161 -0.79 -19.93 26.10
CA ASP A 161 -1.92 -20.86 26.11
C ASP A 161 -3.24 -20.15 26.52
N GLY A 162 -3.15 -19.07 27.30
CA GLY A 162 -4.28 -18.44 27.97
C GLY A 162 -4.81 -17.16 27.34
N ALA A 163 -6.04 -16.76 27.70
CA ALA A 163 -6.66 -15.53 27.21
C ALA A 163 -5.87 -14.25 27.56
N ASN A 164 -5.07 -14.28 28.63
CA ASN A 164 -4.17 -13.19 29.04
C ASN A 164 -2.98 -12.98 28.07
N ASP A 165 -2.68 -13.94 27.21
CA ASP A 165 -1.59 -13.83 26.22
C ASP A 165 -2.04 -13.24 24.88
N ILE A 166 -3.36 -13.08 24.65
CA ILE A 166 -3.93 -12.69 23.36
C ILE A 166 -3.26 -11.44 22.78
N ASN A 167 -3.05 -10.41 23.58
CA ASN A 167 -2.43 -9.16 23.10
C ASN A 167 -0.96 -9.38 22.70
N MET A 168 -0.21 -10.13 23.50
CA MET A 168 1.19 -10.45 23.23
C MET A 168 1.32 -11.29 21.95
N ILE A 169 0.46 -12.31 21.81
CA ILE A 169 0.40 -13.20 20.65
C ILE A 169 0.05 -12.45 19.36
N ARG A 170 -0.93 -11.55 19.41
CA ARG A 170 -1.37 -10.79 18.21
C ARG A 170 -0.30 -9.82 17.70
N LYS A 171 0.46 -9.21 18.61
CA LYS A 171 1.48 -8.20 18.24
C LYS A 171 2.80 -8.80 17.81
N ALA A 172 3.10 -10.05 18.19
CA ALA A 172 4.33 -10.71 17.80
C ALA A 172 4.40 -11.00 16.29
N GLY A 173 5.62 -10.95 15.74
CA GLY A 173 5.94 -11.42 14.39
C GLY A 173 5.48 -12.86 14.15
N LEU A 174 5.61 -13.72 15.14
CA LEU A 174 4.99 -15.04 15.18
C LEU A 174 4.35 -15.29 16.56
N GLY A 175 3.02 -15.34 16.62
CA GLY A 175 2.28 -15.74 17.81
C GLY A 175 1.89 -17.22 17.75
N ILE A 176 2.32 -18.02 18.72
CA ILE A 176 2.09 -19.46 18.82
C ILE A 176 1.19 -19.77 20.02
N GLY A 177 0.06 -20.42 19.76
CA GLY A 177 -0.77 -21.03 20.80
C GLY A 177 -0.29 -22.44 21.10
N PHE A 178 0.22 -22.72 22.30
CA PHE A 178 0.63 -24.08 22.70
C PHE A 178 -0.44 -24.70 23.60
N ASN A 179 -1.10 -25.76 23.13
CA ASN A 179 -2.30 -26.32 23.74
C ASN A 179 -3.32 -25.23 24.19
N PRO A 180 -3.66 -24.30 23.28
CA PRO A 180 -4.31 -23.05 23.66
C PRO A 180 -5.77 -23.26 24.10
N THR A 181 -6.23 -22.38 24.98
CA THR A 181 -7.66 -22.22 25.26
C THR A 181 -8.42 -21.77 24.02
N GLN A 182 -9.72 -22.08 23.94
CA GLN A 182 -10.59 -21.64 22.83
C GLN A 182 -10.57 -20.12 22.59
N ALA A 183 -10.29 -19.35 23.65
CA ALA A 183 -10.18 -17.90 23.57
C ALA A 183 -8.91 -17.47 22.80
N LEU A 184 -7.77 -18.10 23.05
CA LEU A 184 -6.50 -17.77 22.40
C LEU A 184 -6.37 -18.36 21.00
N GLU A 185 -6.95 -19.53 20.76
CA GLU A 185 -6.84 -20.28 19.49
C GLU A 185 -7.15 -19.43 18.24
N LYS A 186 -8.13 -18.52 18.36
CA LYS A 186 -8.58 -17.63 17.26
C LYS A 186 -7.62 -16.49 16.94
N HIS A 187 -6.60 -16.28 17.77
CA HIS A 187 -5.70 -15.13 17.71
C HIS A 187 -4.24 -15.51 17.42
N ALA A 188 -3.84 -16.75 17.71
CA ALA A 188 -2.53 -17.25 17.34
C ALA A 188 -2.41 -17.42 15.83
N LYS A 189 -1.22 -17.17 15.30
CA LYS A 189 -0.90 -17.45 13.89
C LYS A 189 -0.75 -18.95 13.65
N VAL A 190 -0.24 -19.67 14.64
CA VAL A 190 -0.08 -21.12 14.61
C VAL A 190 -0.52 -21.69 15.96
N ASN A 191 -1.37 -22.71 15.93
CA ASN A 191 -1.74 -23.48 17.12
C ASN A 191 -1.02 -24.84 17.07
N VAL A 192 -0.36 -25.21 18.15
CA VAL A 192 0.36 -26.47 18.31
C VAL A 192 -0.28 -27.27 19.44
N TYR A 193 -0.84 -28.43 19.09
CA TYR A 193 -1.43 -29.37 20.04
C TYR A 193 -0.48 -30.55 20.20
N ALA A 194 0.24 -30.57 21.31
CA ALA A 194 1.36 -31.49 21.51
C ALA A 194 1.61 -31.75 23.00
N GLU A 195 2.07 -32.95 23.31
CA GLU A 195 2.50 -33.27 24.68
C GLU A 195 3.84 -32.61 25.02
N LYS A 196 4.73 -32.52 24.02
CA LYS A 196 6.10 -32.03 24.18
C LYS A 196 6.28 -30.63 23.63
N LEU A 197 6.93 -29.77 24.40
CA LEU A 197 7.23 -28.38 24.01
C LEU A 197 8.15 -28.30 22.77
N GLU A 198 9.00 -29.31 22.58
CA GLU A 198 9.91 -29.43 21.42
C GLU A 198 9.16 -29.48 20.07
N GLU A 199 7.89 -29.85 20.04
CA GLU A 199 7.09 -29.89 18.80
C GLU A 199 6.79 -28.49 18.24
N ILE A 200 7.05 -27.43 19.00
CA ILE A 200 7.00 -26.05 18.50
C ILE A 200 8.25 -25.71 17.67
N LEU A 201 9.38 -26.39 17.89
CA LEU A 201 10.67 -26.05 17.26
C LEU A 201 10.60 -25.98 15.74
N PRO A 202 9.98 -26.92 15.00
CA PRO A 202 9.92 -26.83 13.54
C PRO A 202 9.21 -25.56 13.04
N VAL A 203 8.21 -25.07 13.78
CA VAL A 203 7.49 -23.82 13.45
C VAL A 203 8.42 -22.63 13.63
N ILE A 204 9.14 -22.58 14.74
CA ILE A 204 10.11 -21.51 15.06
C ILE A 204 11.28 -21.53 14.07
N GLU A 205 11.84 -22.71 13.79
CA GLU A 205 12.91 -22.91 12.83
C GLU A 205 12.51 -22.44 11.43
N ASN A 206 11.30 -22.81 10.98
CA ASN A 206 10.83 -22.37 9.68
C ASN A 206 10.69 -20.85 9.63
N PHE A 207 10.10 -20.23 10.65
CA PHE A 207 9.93 -18.79 10.72
C PHE A 207 11.28 -18.06 10.73
N ILE A 208 12.22 -18.49 11.57
CA ILE A 208 13.56 -17.92 11.62
C ILE A 208 14.26 -18.10 10.28
N ARG A 209 14.14 -19.27 9.65
CA ARG A 209 14.74 -19.54 8.33
C ARG A 209 14.13 -18.68 7.23
N GLU A 210 12.82 -18.49 7.21
CA GLU A 210 12.13 -17.65 6.23
C GLU A 210 12.51 -16.18 6.41
N LYS A 211 12.53 -15.68 7.65
CA LYS A 211 12.99 -14.33 7.98
C LYS A 211 14.46 -14.14 7.66
N THR A 212 15.31 -15.10 8.00
CA THR A 212 16.73 -15.05 7.68
C THR A 212 16.96 -15.17 6.18
N LYS A 213 16.17 -15.95 5.41
CA LYS A 213 16.24 -15.95 3.94
C LYS A 213 15.81 -14.61 3.35
N GLN A 214 14.75 -13.99 3.87
CA GLN A 214 14.36 -12.63 3.47
C GLN A 214 15.51 -11.63 3.75
N ASP A 215 16.17 -11.74 4.90
CA ASP A 215 17.31 -10.89 5.28
C ASP A 215 18.61 -11.22 4.52
N THR A 216 18.83 -12.48 4.13
CA THR A 216 20.02 -12.92 3.38
C THR A 216 19.89 -12.61 1.88
N ILE A 217 18.67 -12.65 1.33
CA ILE A 217 18.36 -12.11 0.00
C ILE A 217 18.53 -10.57 -0.02
N ALA A 218 18.45 -9.90 1.14
CA ALA A 218 18.71 -8.47 1.29
C ALA A 218 20.21 -8.08 1.36
N VAL A 219 21.14 -9.05 1.26
CA VAL A 219 22.60 -8.80 1.12
C VAL A 219 23.07 -8.96 -0.34
N GLU A 220 22.16 -8.93 -1.32
CA GLU A 220 22.53 -8.43 -2.65
C GLU A 220 22.72 -6.90 -2.55
N GLU A 221 23.67 -6.32 -3.30
CA GLU A 221 23.79 -4.87 -3.45
C GLU A 221 22.38 -4.26 -3.62
N LYS A 222 21.94 -3.42 -2.67
CA LYS A 222 20.62 -2.80 -2.72
C LYS A 222 20.46 -2.13 -4.08
N ARG A 223 19.45 -2.57 -4.83
CA ARG A 223 19.15 -2.01 -6.15
C ARG A 223 18.81 -0.54 -6.00
N LYS A 224 19.55 0.32 -6.69
CA LYS A 224 19.41 1.78 -6.56
C LYS A 224 18.32 2.29 -7.49
N VAL A 225 17.37 3.03 -6.92
CA VAL A 225 16.25 3.66 -7.63
C VAL A 225 16.42 5.16 -7.55
N LEU A 226 16.58 5.82 -8.70
CA LEU A 226 16.58 7.28 -8.79
C LEU A 226 15.20 7.78 -9.20
N ILE A 227 14.61 8.66 -8.41
CA ILE A 227 13.32 9.30 -8.66
C ILE A 227 13.57 10.76 -9.04
N CYS A 228 13.29 11.12 -10.28
CA CYS A 228 13.65 12.43 -10.85
C CYS A 228 12.51 13.43 -10.91
N ASP A 229 11.28 13.01 -10.59
CA ASP A 229 10.09 13.85 -10.56
C ASP A 229 9.24 13.52 -9.32
N PRO A 230 8.43 14.45 -8.79
CA PRO A 230 7.60 14.19 -7.62
C PRO A 230 6.60 13.05 -7.87
N ILE A 231 6.66 12.00 -7.04
CA ILE A 231 5.66 10.91 -6.99
C ILE A 231 5.09 10.80 -5.59
N ASP A 232 3.95 10.14 -5.46
CA ASP A 232 3.30 9.92 -4.17
C ASP A 232 4.18 9.07 -3.22
N PRO A 233 4.27 9.41 -1.91
CA PRO A 233 5.10 8.70 -0.94
C PRO A 233 4.80 7.21 -0.78
N GLU A 234 3.56 6.76 -1.00
CA GLU A 234 3.22 5.34 -0.79
C GLU A 234 4.02 4.40 -1.69
N GLY A 235 4.24 4.77 -2.96
CA GLY A 235 5.07 3.98 -3.87
C GLY A 235 6.55 3.97 -3.47
N ILE A 236 7.04 5.05 -2.86
CA ILE A 236 8.40 5.12 -2.31
C ILE A 236 8.54 4.17 -1.13
N GLU A 237 7.59 4.18 -0.20
CA GLU A 237 7.57 3.26 0.94
C GLU A 237 7.54 1.80 0.50
N VAL A 238 6.74 1.46 -0.52
CA VAL A 238 6.69 0.11 -1.09
C VAL A 238 8.04 -0.32 -1.64
N LEU A 239 8.76 0.55 -2.36
CA LEU A 239 10.10 0.27 -2.85
C LEU A 239 11.10 0.05 -1.70
N VAL A 240 11.10 0.94 -0.70
CA VAL A 240 12.01 0.84 0.46
C VAL A 240 11.75 -0.44 1.26
N ARG A 241 10.49 -0.77 1.55
CA ARG A 241 10.09 -2.02 2.22
C ARG A 241 10.51 -3.26 1.43
N ASN A 242 10.64 -3.13 0.11
CA ASN A 242 11.12 -4.18 -0.77
C ASN A 242 12.64 -4.15 -1.00
N GLY A 243 13.41 -3.47 -0.16
CA GLY A 243 14.88 -3.55 -0.17
C GLY A 243 15.57 -2.72 -1.24
N PHE A 244 14.86 -1.81 -1.90
CA PHE A 244 15.47 -0.84 -2.82
C PHE A 244 16.09 0.32 -2.05
N GLU A 245 17.25 0.81 -2.52
CA GLU A 245 17.82 2.08 -2.06
C GLU A 245 17.26 3.20 -2.94
N VAL A 246 16.42 4.07 -2.36
CA VAL A 246 15.70 5.10 -3.12
C VAL A 246 16.37 6.46 -2.94
N ILE A 247 16.77 7.08 -4.06
CA ILE A 247 17.34 8.42 -4.16
C ILE A 247 16.30 9.33 -4.81
N ILE A 248 15.84 10.36 -4.09
CA ILE A 248 14.77 11.25 -4.57
C ILE A 248 15.39 12.62 -4.93
N LYS A 249 15.33 12.99 -6.21
CA LYS A 249 15.83 14.27 -6.75
C LYS A 249 14.82 14.86 -7.75
N PRO A 250 13.67 15.37 -7.29
CA PRO A 250 12.56 15.78 -8.15
C PRO A 250 12.87 17.01 -9.02
N GLU A 251 13.91 17.77 -8.68
CA GLU A 251 14.36 18.98 -9.38
C GLU A 251 15.71 18.77 -10.07
N ILE A 252 16.12 17.51 -10.29
CA ILE A 252 17.43 17.19 -10.87
C ILE A 252 17.63 17.87 -12.22
N SER A 253 18.81 18.47 -12.40
CA SER A 253 19.24 19.03 -13.68
C SER A 253 19.66 17.91 -14.65
N LYS A 254 19.71 18.20 -15.95
CA LYS A 254 20.16 17.23 -16.97
C LYS A 254 21.57 16.71 -16.69
N GLU A 255 22.49 17.59 -16.29
CA GLU A 255 23.88 17.24 -16.02
C GLU A 255 24.04 16.38 -14.76
N GLU A 256 23.26 16.66 -13.72
CA GLU A 256 23.24 15.83 -12.52
C GLU A 256 22.57 14.48 -12.79
N LEU A 257 21.47 14.45 -13.56
CA LEU A 257 20.80 13.22 -13.95
C LEU A 257 21.77 12.27 -14.65
N LYS A 258 22.58 12.80 -15.57
CA LYS A 258 23.60 12.03 -16.29
C LYS A 258 24.63 11.40 -15.35
N LYS A 259 24.99 12.06 -14.25
CA LYS A 259 25.93 11.53 -13.25
C LYS A 259 25.27 10.47 -12.37
N GLU A 260 24.11 10.79 -11.80
CA GLU A 260 23.42 9.93 -10.84
C GLU A 260 22.91 8.63 -11.47
N VAL A 261 22.37 8.71 -12.70
CA VAL A 261 21.81 7.54 -13.40
C VAL A 261 22.86 6.45 -13.65
N SER A 262 24.14 6.80 -13.69
CA SER A 262 25.23 5.83 -13.96
C SER A 262 25.39 4.77 -12.88
N GLU A 263 24.94 5.06 -11.66
CA GLU A 263 25.01 4.17 -10.49
C GLU A 263 23.66 3.55 -10.13
N CYS A 264 22.61 3.73 -10.95
CA CYS A 264 21.26 3.29 -10.65
C CYS A 264 20.82 2.10 -11.50
N ASP A 265 20.06 1.18 -10.89
CA ASP A 265 19.39 0.07 -11.59
C ASP A 265 18.05 0.50 -12.17
N VAL A 266 17.38 1.48 -11.53
CA VAL A 266 16.05 1.95 -11.90
C VAL A 266 16.00 3.46 -11.93
N LEU A 267 15.36 4.01 -12.96
CA LEU A 267 15.07 5.43 -13.11
C LEU A 267 13.55 5.64 -13.14
N ILE A 268 12.99 6.39 -12.20
CA ILE A 268 11.58 6.78 -12.16
C ILE A 268 11.43 8.24 -12.58
N VAL A 269 10.59 8.48 -13.58
CA VAL A 269 10.27 9.82 -14.11
C VAL A 269 8.75 10.04 -14.23
N ARG A 270 8.36 11.30 -14.45
CA ARG A 270 7.02 11.72 -14.88
C ARG A 270 7.10 12.44 -16.22
N SER A 271 6.44 13.58 -16.39
CA SER A 271 6.35 14.30 -17.67
C SER A 271 7.50 15.29 -17.90
N ARG A 272 8.09 15.82 -16.83
CA ARG A 272 9.12 16.87 -16.86
C ARG A 272 10.47 16.32 -17.32
N THR A 273 10.98 15.29 -16.63
CA THR A 273 12.31 14.75 -16.92
C THR A 273 12.33 14.06 -18.29
N LYS A 274 13.25 14.45 -19.18
CA LYS A 274 13.41 13.83 -20.51
C LYS A 274 14.54 12.79 -20.47
N VAL A 275 14.23 11.55 -20.82
CA VAL A 275 15.15 10.41 -20.84
C VAL A 275 15.59 10.15 -22.28
N THR A 276 16.52 10.97 -22.75
CA THR A 276 17.07 10.91 -24.11
C THR A 276 18.15 9.82 -24.24
N LYS A 277 18.62 9.54 -25.47
CA LYS A 277 19.75 8.63 -25.73
C LYS A 277 20.98 8.92 -24.86
N GLU A 278 21.29 10.20 -24.67
CA GLU A 278 22.43 10.63 -23.83
C GLU A 278 22.28 10.23 -22.35
N ILE A 279 21.06 10.25 -21.81
CA ILE A 279 20.77 9.81 -20.43
C ILE A 279 20.82 8.28 -20.36
N ILE A 280 20.24 7.61 -21.35
CA ILE A 280 20.24 6.15 -21.46
C ILE A 280 21.67 5.60 -21.52
N ASP A 281 22.54 6.19 -22.34
CA ASP A 281 23.95 5.79 -22.46
C ASP A 281 24.77 6.05 -21.19
N ALA A 282 24.38 7.04 -20.39
CA ALA A 282 25.02 7.29 -19.11
C ALA A 282 24.64 6.25 -18.04
N GLY A 283 23.46 5.63 -18.15
CA GLY A 283 22.92 4.62 -17.24
C GLY A 283 23.58 3.25 -17.39
N ARG A 284 24.86 3.12 -17.04
CA ARG A 284 25.65 1.87 -17.24
C ARG A 284 25.07 0.64 -16.53
N LYS A 285 24.40 0.83 -15.39
CA LYS A 285 23.74 -0.22 -14.60
C LYS A 285 22.23 -0.27 -14.80
N LEU A 286 21.68 0.65 -15.60
CA LEU A 286 20.24 0.87 -15.69
C LEU A 286 19.55 -0.33 -16.34
N LYS A 287 18.54 -0.87 -15.66
CA LYS A 287 17.75 -2.04 -16.09
C LYS A 287 16.32 -1.66 -16.41
N VAL A 288 15.77 -0.68 -15.70
CA VAL A 288 14.36 -0.25 -15.82
C VAL A 288 14.26 1.27 -15.86
N ILE A 289 13.51 1.78 -16.83
CA ILE A 289 13.03 3.17 -16.86
C ILE A 289 11.52 3.12 -16.65
N ALA A 290 11.04 3.71 -15.57
CA ALA A 290 9.65 3.68 -15.18
C ALA A 290 9.03 5.08 -15.27
N ARG A 291 7.91 5.22 -15.95
CA ARG A 291 7.13 6.46 -15.97
C ARG A 291 5.87 6.33 -15.11
N ALA A 292 5.78 7.13 -14.04
CA ALA A 292 4.56 7.28 -13.25
C ALA A 292 3.52 8.12 -14.02
N GLY A 293 2.85 7.46 -14.96
CA GLY A 293 1.82 8.02 -15.84
C GLY A 293 1.53 7.08 -17.03
N ALA A 294 0.62 7.48 -17.92
CA ALA A 294 0.22 6.64 -19.06
C ALA A 294 1.19 6.68 -20.25
N GLY A 295 1.66 7.88 -20.60
CA GLY A 295 2.54 8.07 -21.75
C GLY A 295 3.98 7.67 -21.48
N VAL A 296 4.77 7.59 -22.55
CA VAL A 296 6.23 7.42 -22.51
C VAL A 296 6.95 8.40 -23.45
N ASP A 297 6.26 9.47 -23.86
CA ASP A 297 6.70 10.46 -24.87
C ASP A 297 7.99 11.22 -24.52
N ASN A 298 8.35 11.24 -23.23
CA ASN A 298 9.58 11.83 -22.72
C ASN A 298 10.74 10.83 -22.61
N ILE A 299 10.57 9.59 -23.08
CA ILE A 299 11.53 8.50 -23.02
C ILE A 299 11.80 8.03 -24.45
N ASP A 300 13.07 7.90 -24.82
CA ASP A 300 13.45 7.23 -26.07
C ASP A 300 13.33 5.70 -25.90
N VAL A 301 12.09 5.20 -26.02
CA VAL A 301 11.73 3.80 -25.74
C VAL A 301 12.48 2.84 -26.66
N GLU A 302 12.50 3.13 -27.96
CA GLU A 302 13.17 2.27 -28.94
C GLU A 302 14.68 2.15 -28.64
N TYR A 303 15.32 3.26 -28.24
CA TYR A 303 16.73 3.22 -27.87
C TYR A 303 16.98 2.49 -26.54
N ALA A 304 16.12 2.68 -25.54
CA ALA A 304 16.20 1.98 -24.27
C ALA A 304 16.09 0.46 -24.47
N GLU A 305 15.12 0.00 -25.26
CA GLU A 305 14.91 -1.42 -25.55
C GLU A 305 16.09 -2.02 -26.32
N LYS A 306 16.67 -1.30 -27.29
CA LYS A 306 17.90 -1.71 -27.99
C LYS A 306 19.11 -1.89 -27.06
N LYS A 307 19.12 -1.21 -25.91
CA LYS A 307 20.15 -1.34 -24.86
C LYS A 307 19.82 -2.42 -23.82
N GLY A 308 18.71 -3.15 -24.00
CA GLY A 308 18.24 -4.15 -23.03
C GLY A 308 17.61 -3.54 -21.78
N ILE A 309 17.24 -2.25 -21.81
CA ILE A 309 16.61 -1.54 -20.69
C ILE A 309 15.10 -1.58 -20.88
N LYS A 310 14.39 -2.06 -19.86
CA LYS A 310 12.94 -2.18 -19.89
C LYS A 310 12.28 -0.84 -19.63
N VAL A 311 11.32 -0.44 -20.47
CA VAL A 311 10.49 0.73 -20.23
C VAL A 311 9.12 0.30 -19.72
N ILE A 312 8.67 0.87 -18.59
CA ILE A 312 7.38 0.55 -17.97
C ILE A 312 6.59 1.82 -17.67
N CYS A 313 5.27 1.75 -17.75
CA CYS A 313 4.36 2.85 -17.44
C CYS A 313 3.12 2.35 -16.68
N ALA A 314 2.28 3.28 -16.22
CA ALA A 314 1.05 3.01 -15.46
C ALA A 314 -0.20 3.62 -16.14
N PRO A 315 -0.59 3.17 -17.35
CA PRO A 315 -1.76 3.70 -18.06
C PRO A 315 -3.09 3.48 -17.35
N GLU A 316 -3.19 2.41 -16.56
CA GLU A 316 -4.36 2.07 -15.74
C GLU A 316 -4.64 3.11 -14.66
N ALA A 317 -3.60 3.73 -14.09
CA ALA A 317 -3.71 4.59 -12.91
C ALA A 317 -4.39 5.93 -13.20
N VAL A 318 -4.32 6.42 -14.43
CA VAL A 318 -4.79 7.77 -14.80
C VAL A 318 -6.11 7.76 -15.57
N SER A 319 -6.60 6.57 -15.95
CA SER A 319 -7.70 6.45 -16.92
C SER A 319 -9.03 7.03 -16.41
N VAL A 320 -9.26 7.01 -15.10
CA VAL A 320 -10.47 7.58 -14.47
C VAL A 320 -10.43 9.10 -14.53
N ALA A 321 -9.39 9.72 -13.96
CA ALA A 321 -9.26 11.17 -13.89
C ALA A 321 -9.29 11.83 -15.27
N VAL A 322 -8.62 11.26 -16.27
CA VAL A 322 -8.64 11.83 -17.63
C VAL A 322 -10.04 11.76 -18.25
N ALA A 323 -10.77 10.66 -18.01
CA ALA A 323 -12.14 10.53 -18.51
C ALA A 323 -13.09 11.53 -17.84
N GLU A 324 -12.96 11.72 -16.53
CA GLU A 324 -13.71 12.73 -15.76
C GLU A 324 -13.40 14.15 -16.23
N LEU A 325 -12.12 14.50 -16.40
CA LEU A 325 -11.72 15.79 -16.94
C LEU A 325 -12.29 16.01 -18.33
N THR A 326 -12.26 14.99 -19.20
CA THR A 326 -12.82 15.08 -20.56
C THR A 326 -14.31 15.46 -20.53
N ILE A 327 -15.10 14.80 -19.68
CA ILE A 327 -16.52 15.14 -19.51
C ILE A 327 -16.69 16.52 -18.87
N GLY A 328 -15.86 16.88 -17.89
CA GLY A 328 -15.84 18.20 -17.27
C GLY A 328 -15.57 19.31 -18.30
N LEU A 329 -14.63 19.10 -19.21
CA LEU A 329 -14.31 20.02 -20.30
C LEU A 329 -15.45 20.12 -21.32
N ILE A 330 -16.11 19.02 -21.64
CA ILE A 330 -17.33 19.02 -22.47
C ILE A 330 -18.43 19.88 -21.81
N LEU A 331 -18.67 19.71 -20.50
CA LEU A 331 -19.65 20.53 -19.76
C LEU A 331 -19.21 22.00 -19.67
N ALA A 332 -17.92 22.26 -19.50
CA ALA A 332 -17.36 23.61 -19.46
C ALA A 332 -17.60 24.36 -20.77
N LEU A 333 -17.43 23.69 -21.92
CA LEU A 333 -17.80 24.22 -23.23
C LEU A 333 -19.31 24.40 -23.35
N ALA A 334 -20.09 23.36 -23.03
CA ALA A 334 -21.54 23.35 -23.22
C ALA A 334 -22.25 24.46 -22.45
N ARG A 335 -21.71 24.85 -21.30
CA ARG A 335 -22.31 25.83 -20.38
C ARG A 335 -21.50 27.11 -20.25
N GLN A 336 -20.42 27.26 -21.01
CA GLN A 336 -19.49 28.40 -20.96
C GLN A 336 -19.02 28.70 -19.52
N ILE A 337 -18.74 27.66 -18.74
CA ILE A 337 -18.46 27.77 -17.30
C ILE A 337 -17.28 28.72 -17.01
N PRO A 338 -16.12 28.62 -17.69
CA PRO A 338 -14.98 29.50 -17.40
C PRO A 338 -15.27 30.98 -17.67
N LYS A 339 -16.06 31.28 -18.71
CA LYS A 339 -16.50 32.63 -19.04
C LYS A 339 -17.44 33.18 -17.96
N ALA A 340 -18.41 32.39 -17.52
CA ALA A 340 -19.35 32.75 -16.46
C ALA A 340 -18.63 33.02 -15.13
N ASP A 341 -17.73 32.11 -14.74
CA ASP A 341 -16.93 32.22 -13.52
C ASP A 341 -16.06 33.49 -13.52
N ARG A 342 -15.33 33.73 -14.61
CA ARG A 342 -14.50 34.94 -14.76
C ARG A 342 -15.33 36.20 -14.62
N ALA A 343 -16.47 36.30 -15.31
CA ALA A 343 -17.33 37.47 -15.24
C ALA A 343 -17.88 37.72 -13.83
N MET A 344 -18.30 36.67 -13.11
CA MET A 344 -18.76 36.79 -11.73
C MET A 344 -17.66 37.30 -10.79
N LYS A 345 -16.42 36.81 -10.93
CA LYS A 345 -15.26 37.28 -10.16
C LYS A 345 -14.88 38.73 -10.47
N GLU A 346 -15.17 39.19 -11.68
CA GLU A 346 -15.02 40.60 -12.10
C GLU A 346 -16.22 41.49 -11.70
N GLY A 347 -17.22 40.94 -10.99
CA GLY A 347 -18.41 41.69 -10.58
C GLY A 347 -19.43 41.94 -11.70
N ARG A 348 -19.36 41.19 -12.81
CA ARG A 348 -20.26 41.33 -13.98
C ARG A 348 -21.32 40.23 -14.00
N TRP A 349 -22.59 40.63 -14.08
CA TRP A 349 -23.73 39.71 -14.22
C TRP A 349 -24.13 39.52 -15.70
N ILE A 350 -23.52 38.54 -16.37
CA ILE A 350 -23.66 38.33 -17.83
C ILE A 350 -24.69 37.28 -18.23
N LYS A 351 -25.76 37.10 -17.45
CA LYS A 351 -26.79 36.04 -17.69
C LYS A 351 -27.35 36.06 -19.11
N ASN A 352 -27.56 37.25 -19.69
CA ASN A 352 -28.15 37.41 -21.02
C ASN A 352 -27.14 37.18 -22.17
N GLU A 353 -25.84 37.12 -21.88
CA GLU A 353 -24.78 36.84 -22.86
C GLU A 353 -24.46 35.35 -22.98
N ILE A 354 -24.92 34.53 -22.03
CA ILE A 354 -24.62 33.10 -21.96
C ILE A 354 -25.85 32.29 -22.38
N LYS A 355 -25.71 31.58 -23.50
CA LYS A 355 -26.65 30.56 -23.94
C LYS A 355 -25.90 29.25 -24.15
N GLY A 356 -26.05 28.33 -23.22
CA GLY A 356 -25.48 26.99 -23.32
C GLY A 356 -26.33 26.04 -24.16
N TRP A 357 -25.90 24.79 -24.22
CA TRP A 357 -26.61 23.69 -24.86
C TRP A 357 -26.55 22.42 -23.99
N GLU A 358 -27.48 21.51 -24.25
CA GLU A 358 -27.60 20.24 -23.51
C GLU A 358 -26.85 19.12 -24.22
N LEU A 359 -26.22 18.23 -23.44
CA LEU A 359 -25.56 17.04 -23.96
C LEU A 359 -26.58 15.98 -24.44
N TYR A 360 -27.76 15.93 -23.81
CA TYR A 360 -28.78 14.93 -24.11
C TYR A 360 -29.16 14.94 -25.60
N GLY A 361 -29.13 13.76 -26.22
CA GLY A 361 -29.42 13.57 -27.64
C GLY A 361 -28.34 14.04 -28.62
N LYS A 362 -27.28 14.73 -28.14
CA LYS A 362 -26.11 15.09 -28.97
C LYS A 362 -25.27 13.85 -29.28
N THR A 363 -24.47 13.97 -30.33
CA THR A 363 -23.61 12.91 -30.85
C THR A 363 -22.17 13.17 -30.42
N LEU A 364 -21.60 12.25 -29.65
CA LEU A 364 -20.20 12.24 -29.26
C LEU A 364 -19.43 11.26 -30.14
N GLY A 365 -18.48 11.77 -30.91
CA GLY A 365 -17.48 10.98 -31.61
C GLY A 365 -16.25 10.78 -30.73
N ILE A 366 -15.85 9.53 -30.53
CA ILE A 366 -14.68 9.13 -29.74
C ILE A 366 -13.64 8.54 -30.69
N ILE A 367 -12.51 9.25 -30.84
CA ILE A 367 -11.36 8.79 -31.61
C ILE A 367 -10.36 8.14 -30.63
N GLY A 368 -10.15 6.84 -30.73
CA GLY A 368 -9.40 6.05 -29.76
C GLY A 368 -10.29 5.46 -28.67
N PHE A 369 -10.43 4.13 -28.68
CA PHE A 369 -11.31 3.34 -27.82
C PHE A 369 -10.56 2.41 -26.86
N GLY A 370 -9.42 2.89 -26.37
CA GLY A 370 -8.69 2.31 -25.25
C GLY A 370 -9.36 2.55 -23.90
N ARG A 371 -8.60 2.39 -22.81
CA ARG A 371 -9.11 2.50 -21.42
C ARG A 371 -9.85 3.82 -21.13
N ILE A 372 -9.31 4.95 -21.60
CA ILE A 372 -9.91 6.28 -21.40
C ILE A 372 -11.17 6.44 -22.26
N GLY A 373 -11.08 6.18 -23.57
CA GLY A 373 -12.22 6.30 -24.49
C GLY A 373 -13.43 5.45 -24.06
N GLN A 374 -13.19 4.24 -23.55
CA GLN A 374 -14.25 3.39 -23.00
C GLN A 374 -14.91 3.96 -21.74
N ARG A 375 -14.14 4.63 -20.87
CA ARG A 375 -14.69 5.31 -19.69
C ARG A 375 -15.49 6.55 -20.07
N VAL A 376 -14.97 7.35 -21.00
CA VAL A 376 -15.69 8.50 -21.57
C VAL A 376 -17.00 8.07 -22.21
N ALA A 377 -17.03 6.97 -22.97
CA ALA A 377 -18.25 6.43 -23.55
C ALA A 377 -19.30 6.04 -22.48
N ARG A 378 -18.88 5.39 -21.38
CA ARG A 378 -19.79 5.06 -20.27
C ARG A 378 -20.40 6.29 -19.62
N LEU A 379 -19.59 7.32 -19.38
CA LEU A 379 -20.05 8.59 -18.82
C LEU A 379 -20.98 9.31 -19.80
N ALA A 380 -20.61 9.42 -21.08
CA ALA A 380 -21.43 10.04 -22.11
C ALA A 380 -22.79 9.36 -22.29
N LYS A 381 -22.84 8.02 -22.18
CA LYS A 381 -24.09 7.26 -22.19
C LYS A 381 -25.01 7.68 -21.04
N ALA A 382 -24.47 7.92 -19.84
CA ALA A 382 -25.24 8.38 -18.69
C ALA A 382 -25.86 9.78 -18.91
N PHE A 383 -25.23 10.62 -19.74
CA PHE A 383 -25.80 11.90 -20.19
C PHE A 383 -26.82 11.76 -21.35
N GLY A 384 -27.10 10.54 -21.83
CA GLY A 384 -28.03 10.29 -22.92
C GLY A 384 -27.50 10.72 -24.29
N MET A 385 -26.18 10.73 -24.48
CA MET A 385 -25.55 11.03 -25.76
C MET A 385 -25.60 9.82 -26.71
N ARG A 386 -25.62 10.08 -28.01
CA ARG A 386 -25.36 9.06 -29.05
C ARG A 386 -23.85 8.93 -29.23
N ILE A 387 -23.32 7.71 -29.28
CA ILE A 387 -21.87 7.48 -29.26
C ILE A 387 -21.41 6.85 -30.58
N LEU A 388 -20.47 7.50 -31.24
CA LEU A 388 -19.74 6.99 -32.41
C LEU A 388 -18.29 6.74 -32.01
N ILE A 389 -17.72 5.62 -32.45
CA ILE A 389 -16.36 5.20 -32.09
C ILE A 389 -15.54 4.96 -33.35
N CYS A 390 -14.33 5.52 -33.39
CA CYS A 390 -13.31 5.18 -34.38
C CYS A 390 -12.06 4.72 -33.63
N ASP A 391 -11.62 3.49 -33.88
CA ASP A 391 -10.37 2.92 -33.35
C ASP A 391 -9.74 2.01 -34.42
N LEU A 392 -8.42 1.83 -34.34
CA LEU A 392 -7.70 0.90 -35.23
C LEU A 392 -8.11 -0.56 -34.96
N ASN A 393 -8.40 -0.89 -33.70
CA ASN A 393 -8.88 -2.20 -33.29
C ASN A 393 -10.41 -2.20 -33.26
N ASN A 394 -11.01 -3.26 -33.80
CA ASN A 394 -12.45 -3.44 -33.70
C ASN A 394 -12.86 -3.60 -32.22
N PRO A 395 -13.70 -2.70 -31.68
CA PRO A 395 -14.21 -2.84 -30.33
C PRO A 395 -15.02 -4.14 -30.18
N PRO A 396 -14.98 -4.82 -29.02
CA PRO A 396 -15.78 -6.01 -28.79
C PRO A 396 -17.28 -5.71 -28.97
N ALA A 397 -17.99 -6.53 -29.75
CA ALA A 397 -19.41 -6.32 -30.07
C ALA A 397 -20.30 -6.17 -28.82
N LYS A 398 -20.05 -6.98 -27.78
CA LYS A 398 -20.75 -6.91 -26.49
C LYS A 398 -20.60 -5.53 -25.82
N LEU A 399 -19.42 -4.92 -25.92
CA LEU A 399 -19.15 -3.61 -25.34
C LEU A 399 -19.86 -2.49 -26.13
N LEU A 400 -19.93 -2.61 -27.46
CA LEU A 400 -20.70 -1.68 -28.28
C LEU A 400 -22.20 -1.73 -27.96
N GLU A 401 -22.74 -2.95 -27.80
CA GLU A 401 -24.14 -3.16 -27.40
C GLU A 401 -24.42 -2.59 -26.00
N GLU A 402 -23.56 -2.91 -25.01
CA GLU A 402 -23.64 -2.35 -23.66
C GLU A 402 -23.70 -0.83 -23.72
N LEU A 403 -22.87 -0.19 -24.53
CA LEU A 403 -22.77 1.25 -24.62
C LEU A 403 -23.83 1.90 -25.51
N LYS A 404 -24.60 1.10 -26.28
CA LYS A 404 -25.42 1.57 -27.40
C LYS A 404 -24.61 2.46 -28.35
N ALA A 405 -23.36 2.08 -28.61
CA ALA A 405 -22.41 2.80 -29.44
C ALA A 405 -22.24 2.13 -30.81
N LYS A 406 -21.86 2.91 -31.82
CA LYS A 406 -21.59 2.43 -33.18
C LYS A 406 -20.12 2.63 -33.53
N ALA A 407 -19.44 1.57 -33.94
CA ALA A 407 -18.11 1.68 -34.55
C ALA A 407 -18.26 2.15 -36.01
N VAL A 408 -17.53 3.18 -36.40
CA VAL A 408 -17.63 3.86 -37.70
C VAL A 408 -16.24 4.27 -38.20
N SER A 409 -16.14 4.69 -39.47
CA SER A 409 -14.91 5.28 -40.00
C SER A 409 -14.64 6.67 -39.39
N LEU A 410 -13.39 7.15 -39.48
CA LEU A 410 -13.05 8.51 -39.06
C LEU A 410 -13.88 9.56 -39.82
N GLU A 411 -14.05 9.40 -41.12
CA GLU A 411 -14.85 10.29 -41.97
C GLU A 411 -16.32 10.37 -41.51
N GLU A 412 -16.95 9.21 -41.25
CA GLU A 412 -18.33 9.15 -40.74
C GLU A 412 -18.42 9.78 -39.34
N LEU A 413 -17.46 9.48 -38.46
CA LEU A 413 -17.40 10.07 -37.12
C LEU A 413 -17.34 11.59 -37.18
N LEU A 414 -16.43 12.17 -37.98
CA LEU A 414 -16.27 13.62 -38.07
C LEU A 414 -17.54 14.29 -38.60
N ARG A 415 -18.15 13.73 -39.66
CA ARG A 415 -19.37 14.28 -40.27
C ARG A 415 -20.60 14.22 -39.37
N GLU A 416 -20.73 13.19 -38.55
CA GLU A 416 -21.93 12.95 -37.75
C GLU A 416 -21.85 13.43 -36.30
N SER A 417 -20.65 13.76 -35.81
CA SER A 417 -20.46 14.18 -34.42
C SER A 417 -20.78 15.66 -34.20
N ASP A 418 -21.49 15.95 -33.10
CA ASP A 418 -21.65 17.32 -32.60
C ASP A 418 -20.43 17.72 -31.76
N ILE A 419 -19.81 16.72 -31.13
CA ILE A 419 -18.63 16.85 -30.28
C ILE A 419 -17.68 15.70 -30.63
N VAL A 420 -16.39 16.00 -30.82
CA VAL A 420 -15.34 15.00 -31.03
C VAL A 420 -14.37 15.04 -29.86
N THR A 421 -14.03 13.88 -29.30
CA THR A 421 -13.00 13.74 -28.26
C THR A 421 -11.95 12.73 -28.68
N ILE A 422 -10.68 13.01 -28.35
CA ILE A 422 -9.53 12.27 -28.84
C ILE A 422 -8.79 11.59 -27.67
N HIS A 423 -8.50 10.30 -27.81
CA HIS A 423 -7.88 9.42 -26.82
C HIS A 423 -6.88 8.43 -27.43
N VAL A 424 -6.13 8.87 -28.45
CA VAL A 424 -5.09 8.08 -29.11
C VAL A 424 -3.69 8.37 -28.56
N PRO A 425 -2.74 7.42 -28.62
CA PRO A 425 -1.32 7.72 -28.40
C PRO A 425 -0.78 8.63 -29.50
N LEU A 426 0.36 9.29 -29.27
CA LEU A 426 1.10 9.99 -30.32
C LEU A 426 2.02 9.00 -31.04
N THR A 427 1.78 8.79 -32.33
CA THR A 427 2.58 7.97 -33.25
C THR A 427 2.76 8.75 -34.55
N GLU A 428 3.55 8.22 -35.47
CA GLU A 428 3.65 8.80 -36.82
C GLU A 428 2.29 8.86 -37.54
N GLN A 429 1.38 7.91 -37.28
CA GLN A 429 0.05 7.92 -37.90
C GLN A 429 -0.93 8.90 -37.23
N THR A 430 -0.76 9.21 -35.95
CA THR A 430 -1.67 10.11 -35.22
C THR A 430 -1.16 11.55 -35.14
N TYR A 431 0.11 11.79 -35.50
CA TYR A 431 0.66 13.14 -35.61
C TYR A 431 -0.10 13.96 -36.65
N HIS A 432 -0.70 15.07 -36.20
CA HIS A 432 -1.56 15.96 -36.98
C HIS A 432 -2.67 15.23 -37.75
N MET A 433 -3.16 14.10 -37.22
CA MET A 433 -4.23 13.35 -37.88
C MET A 433 -5.53 14.15 -37.96
N ILE A 434 -5.71 15.16 -37.09
CA ILE A 434 -6.76 16.16 -37.20
C ILE A 434 -6.13 17.46 -37.70
N GLY A 435 -6.07 17.60 -39.03
CA GLY A 435 -5.61 18.80 -39.71
C GLY A 435 -6.75 19.63 -40.29
N ARG A 436 -6.41 20.54 -41.22
CA ARG A 436 -7.38 21.40 -41.91
C ARG A 436 -8.49 20.61 -42.62
N GLY A 437 -8.13 19.49 -43.25
CA GLY A 437 -9.07 18.64 -43.97
C GLY A 437 -10.11 18.01 -43.05
N GLU A 438 -9.66 17.44 -41.94
CA GLU A 438 -10.52 16.75 -40.97
C GLU A 438 -11.42 17.72 -40.22
N LEU A 439 -10.88 18.88 -39.80
CA LEU A 439 -11.66 19.95 -39.20
C LEU A 439 -12.74 20.47 -40.15
N GLN A 440 -12.47 20.51 -41.45
CA GLN A 440 -13.45 20.91 -42.46
C GLN A 440 -14.55 19.87 -42.67
N GLN A 441 -14.27 18.59 -42.45
CA GLN A 441 -15.25 17.50 -42.53
C GLN A 441 -16.21 17.47 -41.33
N MET A 442 -15.83 18.05 -40.19
CA MET A 442 -16.70 18.16 -39.03
C MET A 442 -17.97 18.97 -39.33
N LYS A 443 -19.02 18.81 -38.53
CA LYS A 443 -20.21 19.67 -38.64
C LYS A 443 -19.84 21.14 -38.44
N ASN A 444 -20.55 22.03 -39.13
CA ASN A 444 -20.45 23.46 -38.84
C ASN A 444 -20.94 23.73 -37.41
N GLY A 445 -20.10 24.36 -36.60
CA GLY A 445 -20.37 24.62 -35.20
C GLY A 445 -20.17 23.41 -34.27
N ALA A 446 -19.43 22.40 -34.71
CA ALA A 446 -19.01 21.29 -33.86
C ALA A 446 -18.00 21.72 -32.78
N TYR A 447 -17.79 20.87 -31.78
CA TYR A 447 -16.80 21.06 -30.72
C TYR A 447 -15.74 19.96 -30.77
N ILE A 448 -14.51 20.29 -30.38
CA ILE A 448 -13.40 19.32 -30.32
C ILE A 448 -12.68 19.36 -28.98
N ILE A 449 -12.34 18.19 -28.44
CA ILE A 449 -11.69 18.02 -27.14
C ILE A 449 -10.44 17.18 -27.31
N ASN A 450 -9.32 17.68 -26.77
CA ASN A 450 -8.07 16.95 -26.72
C ASN A 450 -7.53 16.88 -25.28
N THR A 451 -7.62 15.69 -24.71
CA THR A 451 -7.02 15.30 -23.43
C THR A 451 -6.00 14.16 -23.62
N ALA A 452 -5.59 13.93 -24.87
CA ALA A 452 -4.68 12.85 -25.24
C ALA A 452 -3.25 13.36 -25.39
N ARG A 453 -2.91 13.89 -26.57
CA ARG A 453 -1.58 14.41 -26.91
C ARG A 453 -1.75 15.63 -27.81
N GLY A 454 -0.99 16.70 -27.53
CA GLY A 454 -1.10 17.97 -28.24
C GLY A 454 -0.96 17.83 -29.76
N PRO A 455 0.16 17.27 -30.26
CA PRO A 455 0.41 17.11 -31.70
C PRO A 455 -0.51 16.12 -32.43
N VAL A 456 -1.63 15.69 -31.85
CA VAL A 456 -2.64 14.93 -32.58
C VAL A 456 -3.56 15.86 -33.39
N ILE A 457 -3.70 17.10 -32.93
CA ILE A 457 -4.37 18.18 -33.66
C ILE A 457 -3.30 19.16 -34.13
N ASP A 458 -3.38 19.59 -35.39
CA ASP A 458 -2.62 20.75 -35.87
C ASP A 458 -3.20 22.03 -35.25
N GLU A 459 -2.44 22.66 -34.33
CA GLU A 459 -2.92 23.82 -33.56
C GLU A 459 -3.23 25.04 -34.45
N GLU A 460 -2.49 25.22 -35.55
CA GLU A 460 -2.71 26.32 -36.49
C GLU A 460 -4.01 26.09 -37.27
N ALA A 461 -4.23 24.87 -37.78
CA ALA A 461 -5.47 24.51 -38.44
C ALA A 461 -6.69 24.65 -37.50
N LEU A 462 -6.55 24.24 -36.24
CA LEU A 462 -7.59 24.42 -35.23
C LEU A 462 -7.90 25.89 -34.98
N ARG A 463 -6.86 26.73 -34.83
CA ARG A 463 -6.99 28.17 -34.62
C ARG A 463 -7.76 28.84 -35.75
N GLU A 464 -7.46 28.49 -37.00
CA GLU A 464 -8.20 28.99 -38.16
C GLU A 464 -9.66 28.52 -38.17
N ALA A 465 -9.91 27.24 -37.88
CA ALA A 465 -11.25 26.68 -37.85
C ALA A 465 -12.12 27.32 -36.74
N LEU A 466 -11.53 27.67 -35.60
CA LEU A 466 -12.18 28.41 -34.53
C LEU A 466 -12.46 29.86 -34.91
N LYS A 467 -11.51 30.54 -35.56
CA LYS A 467 -11.68 31.94 -36.02
C LYS A 467 -12.80 32.08 -37.05
N THR A 468 -12.92 31.12 -37.95
CA THR A 468 -13.97 31.11 -38.98
C THR A 468 -15.33 30.65 -38.46
N GLY A 469 -15.40 30.12 -37.24
CA GLY A 469 -16.62 29.53 -36.67
C GLY A 469 -16.97 28.16 -37.26
N LYS A 470 -16.09 27.57 -38.08
CA LYS A 470 -16.25 26.17 -38.54
C LYS A 470 -16.37 25.24 -37.35
N ILE A 471 -15.49 25.42 -36.37
CA ILE A 471 -15.55 24.81 -35.04
C ILE A 471 -16.05 25.88 -34.07
N ALA A 472 -17.14 25.58 -33.35
CA ALA A 472 -17.75 26.54 -32.43
C ALA A 472 -16.87 26.75 -31.18
N GLY A 473 -16.16 25.72 -30.74
CA GLY A 473 -15.22 25.82 -29.63
C GLY A 473 -14.38 24.57 -29.44
N ALA A 474 -13.30 24.70 -28.67
CA ALA A 474 -12.39 23.60 -28.36
C ALA A 474 -12.04 23.54 -26.88
N ALA A 475 -11.80 22.34 -26.35
CA ALA A 475 -11.23 22.15 -25.03
C ALA A 475 -9.90 21.40 -25.08
N LEU A 476 -8.85 21.99 -24.54
CA LEU A 476 -7.47 21.50 -24.66
C LEU A 476 -6.85 21.35 -23.27
N ASP A 477 -6.42 20.13 -22.93
CA ASP A 477 -5.57 19.90 -21.76
C ASP A 477 -4.10 19.76 -22.14
N VAL A 478 -3.82 19.47 -23.42
CA VAL A 478 -2.48 19.17 -23.95
C VAL A 478 -2.17 20.04 -25.16
N TYR A 479 -0.89 20.32 -25.38
CA TYR A 479 -0.41 21.28 -26.39
C TYR A 479 0.76 20.71 -27.18
N GLU A 480 0.96 21.18 -28.42
CA GLU A 480 2.10 20.77 -29.26
C GLU A 480 3.44 21.03 -28.55
N LYS A 481 3.51 22.15 -27.84
CA LYS A 481 4.63 22.52 -26.99
C LYS A 481 4.15 22.85 -25.58
N GLU A 482 4.79 22.23 -24.59
CA GLU A 482 4.44 22.38 -23.18
C GLU A 482 5.66 22.80 -22.34
N PRO A 483 5.63 23.99 -21.69
CA PRO A 483 4.61 25.03 -21.79
C PRO A 483 4.52 25.67 -23.20
N PRO A 484 3.35 26.21 -23.61
CA PRO A 484 3.19 26.87 -24.90
C PRO A 484 4.09 28.10 -25.03
N ASN A 485 4.67 28.29 -26.21
CA ASN A 485 5.37 29.53 -26.55
C ASN A 485 4.42 30.56 -27.19
N ASP A 486 3.37 30.09 -27.86
CA ASP A 486 2.28 30.91 -28.38
C ASP A 486 1.00 30.60 -27.59
N TYR A 487 0.35 31.65 -27.08
CA TYR A 487 -0.91 31.56 -26.36
C TYR A 487 -2.09 32.06 -27.21
N SER A 488 -1.90 32.32 -28.50
CA SER A 488 -2.93 32.88 -29.37
C SER A 488 -4.18 32.00 -29.49
N LEU A 489 -4.00 30.68 -29.57
CA LEU A 489 -5.09 29.69 -29.54
C LEU A 489 -5.79 29.67 -28.17
N ILE A 490 -5.02 29.59 -27.08
CA ILE A 490 -5.50 29.50 -25.70
C ILE A 490 -6.29 30.76 -25.26
N LYS A 491 -5.96 31.93 -25.83
CA LYS A 491 -6.61 33.21 -25.53
C LYS A 491 -7.95 33.41 -26.24
N MET A 492 -8.36 32.52 -27.14
CA MET A 492 -9.64 32.65 -27.85
C MET A 492 -10.82 32.42 -26.90
N ASP A 493 -11.86 33.25 -26.99
CA ASP A 493 -13.03 33.19 -26.09
C ASP A 493 -13.82 31.87 -26.16
N ASN A 494 -13.69 31.15 -27.27
CA ASN A 494 -14.32 29.85 -27.50
C ASN A 494 -13.38 28.66 -27.24
N VAL A 495 -12.26 28.88 -26.53
CA VAL A 495 -11.35 27.83 -26.09
C VAL A 495 -11.40 27.71 -24.57
N VAL A 496 -11.60 26.48 -24.09
CA VAL A 496 -11.40 26.11 -22.69
C VAL A 496 -10.07 25.38 -22.59
N CYS A 497 -9.24 25.74 -21.64
CA CYS A 497 -7.87 25.25 -21.57
C CYS A 497 -7.48 24.88 -20.15
N THR A 498 -6.69 23.83 -20.00
CA THR A 498 -6.05 23.43 -18.74
C THR A 498 -4.58 23.07 -18.96
N PRO A 499 -3.71 23.23 -17.96
CA PRO A 499 -2.26 23.05 -18.13
C PRO A 499 -1.83 21.59 -17.91
N HIS A 500 -2.32 20.66 -18.73
CA HIS A 500 -2.00 19.22 -18.67
C HIS A 500 -2.25 18.60 -17.30
N ILE A 501 -3.49 18.72 -16.83
CA ILE A 501 -3.93 18.28 -15.51
C ILE A 501 -4.76 17.00 -15.54
N GLY A 502 -4.93 16.35 -16.70
CA GLY A 502 -5.76 15.15 -16.84
C GLY A 502 -5.44 14.01 -15.86
N ALA A 503 -4.18 13.89 -15.43
CA ALA A 503 -3.75 12.92 -14.43
C ALA A 503 -3.46 13.54 -13.04
N GLN A 504 -3.67 14.85 -12.85
CA GLN A 504 -3.34 15.57 -11.61
C GLN A 504 -4.49 15.49 -10.60
N THR A 505 -4.76 14.28 -10.12
CA THR A 505 -5.67 14.02 -8.98
C THR A 505 -4.92 13.22 -7.92
N GLU A 506 -5.30 13.35 -6.65
CA GLU A 506 -4.67 12.62 -5.55
C GLU A 506 -4.71 11.10 -5.81
N GLU A 507 -5.86 10.59 -6.26
CA GLU A 507 -6.06 9.18 -6.57
C GLU A 507 -5.15 8.72 -7.71
N SER A 508 -5.06 9.49 -8.79
CA SER A 508 -4.25 9.13 -9.96
C SER A 508 -2.76 9.17 -9.63
N GLN A 509 -2.31 10.15 -8.84
CA GLN A 509 -0.92 10.27 -8.42
C GLN A 509 -0.49 9.10 -7.52
N ARG A 510 -1.32 8.81 -6.51
CA ARG A 510 -1.14 7.66 -5.62
C ARG A 510 -1.12 6.35 -6.39
N MET A 511 -2.11 6.13 -7.25
CA MET A 511 -2.23 4.92 -8.05
C MET A 511 -1.06 4.74 -9.03
N ALA A 512 -0.58 5.82 -9.64
CA ALA A 512 0.56 5.75 -10.56
C ALA A 512 1.86 5.42 -9.82
N SER A 513 2.06 5.99 -8.62
CA SER A 513 3.21 5.70 -7.77
C SER A 513 3.24 4.23 -7.35
N LEU A 514 2.10 3.72 -6.82
CA LEU A 514 1.96 2.32 -6.42
C LEU A 514 2.15 1.37 -7.60
N ALA A 515 1.44 1.58 -8.72
CA ALA A 515 1.52 0.71 -9.88
C ALA A 515 2.96 0.60 -10.42
N ILE A 516 3.69 1.72 -10.48
CA ILE A 516 5.09 1.71 -10.89
C ILE A 516 5.97 0.98 -9.87
N ALA A 517 5.80 1.22 -8.57
CA ALA A 517 6.57 0.53 -7.54
C ALA A 517 6.44 -1.00 -7.66
N TYR A 518 5.22 -1.53 -7.77
CA TYR A 518 4.98 -2.96 -7.93
C TYR A 518 5.52 -3.51 -9.26
N LYS A 519 5.36 -2.79 -10.37
CA LYS A 519 5.92 -3.21 -11.67
C LYS A 519 7.45 -3.22 -11.66
N ILE A 520 8.10 -2.30 -10.93
CA ILE A 520 9.56 -2.30 -10.72
C ILE A 520 9.97 -3.53 -9.91
N ILE A 521 9.29 -3.80 -8.79
CA ILE A 521 9.56 -4.97 -7.94
C ILE A 521 9.47 -6.25 -8.78
N GLN A 522 8.40 -6.40 -9.56
CA GLN A 522 8.22 -7.54 -10.45
C GLN A 522 9.34 -7.61 -11.51
N ALA A 523 9.65 -6.51 -12.19
CA ALA A 523 10.66 -6.49 -13.24
C ALA A 523 12.08 -6.81 -12.74
N ILE A 524 12.41 -6.44 -11.50
CA ILE A 524 13.75 -6.61 -10.93
C ILE A 524 13.89 -7.93 -10.16
N LYS A 525 12.89 -8.30 -9.35
CA LYS A 525 12.95 -9.51 -8.49
C LYS A 525 12.36 -10.76 -9.14
N HIS A 526 11.41 -10.60 -10.06
CA HIS A 526 10.69 -11.70 -10.72
C HIS A 526 10.79 -11.59 -12.25
N PRO A 527 12.01 -11.49 -12.84
CA PRO A 527 12.18 -11.16 -14.25
C PRO A 527 11.61 -12.20 -15.24
N THR A 528 11.37 -13.44 -14.78
CA THR A 528 10.77 -14.53 -15.56
C THR A 528 9.25 -14.47 -15.63
N GLU A 529 8.60 -13.65 -14.79
CA GLU A 529 7.17 -13.44 -14.81
C GLU A 529 6.87 -12.19 -15.66
N GLY A 530 5.96 -12.32 -16.64
CA GLY A 530 5.55 -11.18 -17.45
C GLY A 530 4.99 -10.05 -16.57
N ILE A 531 5.22 -8.79 -16.95
CA ILE A 531 4.72 -7.65 -16.15
C ILE A 531 3.19 -7.69 -16.18
N CYS A 532 2.59 -7.82 -15.00
CA CYS A 532 1.14 -7.82 -14.87
C CYS A 532 0.60 -6.39 -15.03
N ASP A 533 -0.51 -6.23 -15.75
CA ASP A 533 -1.31 -5.00 -15.65
C ASP A 533 -1.77 -4.85 -14.20
N PHE A 534 -1.45 -3.73 -13.55
CA PHE A 534 -1.77 -3.52 -12.15
C PHE A 534 -3.29 -3.44 -11.98
N LYS A 535 -3.93 -4.56 -11.65
CA LYS A 535 -5.37 -4.61 -11.34
C LYS A 535 -5.57 -4.20 -9.89
N CYS A 536 -5.66 -2.89 -9.64
CA CYS A 536 -6.20 -2.39 -8.37
C CYS A 536 -7.69 -2.83 -8.30
N TYR A 537 -8.16 -3.65 -7.37
CA TYR A 537 -8.09 -3.55 -5.90
C TYR A 537 -7.73 -4.87 -5.17
N GLU A 538 -7.59 -5.99 -5.87
CA GLU A 538 -7.44 -7.32 -5.23
C GLU A 538 -5.97 -7.76 -5.04
N CYS A 539 -5.01 -7.10 -5.71
CA CYS A 539 -3.60 -7.48 -5.62
C CYS A 539 -2.87 -6.86 -4.41
N ALA A 540 -3.55 -6.07 -3.58
CA ALA A 540 -2.97 -5.48 -2.37
C ALA A 540 -2.95 -6.44 -1.17
N GLU A 541 -3.45 -7.67 -1.32
CA GLU A 541 -3.46 -8.73 -0.29
C GLU A 541 -2.48 -9.89 -0.55
N TYR A 542 -1.49 -9.72 -1.42
CA TYR A 542 -0.42 -10.71 -1.62
C TYR A 542 0.95 -10.22 -1.18
#